data_AF-A0A7C6QRG1-F1
#
_entry.id   AF-A0A7C6QRG1-F1
#
_cell.length_a   1.000
_cell.length_b   1.000
_cell.length_c   1.000
_cell.angle_alpha   90.00
_cell.angle_beta   90.00
_cell.angle_gamma   90.00
#
_symmetry.space_group_name_H-M   'P 1'
#
loop_
_entity.id
_entity.type
_entity.pdbx_description
1 polymer ?
#
loop_
_entity_poly.entity_id
_entity_poly.type
_entity_poly.pdbx_seq_one_letter_code
_entity_poly.pdbx_strand_id
1 'polypeptide(L)'
;MGFNGHRGVSFYEYKLERVMKRLGVSTYTFNWDRWGCFVDFYYQGEHYRFEHSVEKARAKGLNLRNGSETFIEVVLTLEDLARIVERGIYGLETWVSGIKYHSVSADELPECFKMLGFSEIPAGPEGVRRRYELLAREVPANGKDSEEKLRHLKKAAEQAINYFKENESNIL
;
A
#
# COMPACT_ATOMS: atom_id res chain seq x y z
N MET A 1 32.15 -12.73 -17.72
CA MET A 1 30.89 -13.35 -18.20
C MET A 1 30.23 -14.02 -17.01
N GLY A 2 29.27 -13.35 -16.37
CA GLY A 2 28.58 -13.89 -15.19
C GLY A 2 27.44 -14.81 -15.62
N PHE A 3 27.47 -16.05 -15.17
CA PHE A 3 26.40 -17.03 -15.35
C PHE A 3 25.14 -16.58 -14.60
N ASN A 4 24.17 -15.98 -15.29
CA ASN A 4 22.79 -15.87 -14.78
C ASN A 4 21.95 -16.97 -15.42
N GLY A 5 22.12 -18.20 -14.91
CA GLY A 5 21.09 -19.21 -15.06
C GLY A 5 19.90 -18.77 -14.23
N HIS A 6 18.98 -18.00 -14.82
CA HIS A 6 17.74 -17.64 -14.15
C HIS A 6 16.99 -18.93 -13.82
N ARG A 7 16.92 -19.24 -12.52
CA ARG A 7 16.04 -20.29 -12.00
C ARG A 7 14.60 -19.87 -12.33
N GLY A 8 13.71 -20.82 -12.59
CA GLY A 8 12.32 -20.51 -12.94
C GLY A 8 11.62 -19.66 -11.88
N VAL A 9 10.53 -18.98 -12.27
CA VAL A 9 9.79 -18.02 -11.42
C VAL A 9 9.42 -18.58 -10.04
N SER A 10 9.13 -19.88 -9.93
CA SER A 10 8.84 -20.56 -8.66
C SER A 10 9.97 -20.46 -7.63
N PHE A 11 11.23 -20.40 -8.07
CA PHE A 11 12.35 -20.14 -7.17
C PHE A 11 12.29 -18.73 -6.56
N TYR A 12 11.83 -17.77 -7.34
CA TYR A 12 11.72 -16.38 -6.92
C TYR A 12 10.48 -16.12 -6.05
N GLU A 13 9.41 -16.89 -6.22
CA GLU A 13 8.28 -16.90 -5.28
C GLU A 13 8.73 -17.38 -3.89
N TYR A 14 9.48 -18.49 -3.82
CA TYR A 14 10.07 -18.94 -2.56
C TYR A 14 11.10 -17.94 -1.99
N LYS A 15 11.90 -17.32 -2.85
CA LYS A 15 12.85 -16.28 -2.42
C LYS A 15 12.11 -15.08 -1.83
N LEU A 16 11.00 -14.66 -2.42
CA LEU A 16 10.20 -13.53 -1.95
C LEU A 16 9.78 -13.73 -0.49
N GLU A 17 9.32 -14.93 -0.13
CA GLU A 17 8.96 -15.25 1.26
C GLU A 17 10.12 -15.00 2.23
N ARG A 18 11.33 -15.44 1.86
CA ARG A 18 12.54 -15.23 2.68
C ARG A 18 12.94 -13.76 2.77
N VAL A 19 12.80 -13.02 1.67
CA VAL A 19 13.09 -11.58 1.63
C VAL A 19 12.11 -10.81 2.52
N MET A 20 10.81 -11.12 2.46
CA MET A 20 9.80 -10.48 3.30
C MET A 20 10.04 -10.72 4.79
N LYS A 21 10.38 -11.95 5.17
CA LYS A 21 10.77 -12.27 6.56
C LYS A 21 11.96 -11.44 7.03
N ARG A 22 12.97 -11.23 6.17
CA ARG A 22 14.17 -10.42 6.48
C ARG A 22 13.84 -8.93 6.61
N LEU A 23 12.87 -8.46 5.84
CA LEU A 23 12.37 -7.08 5.93
C LEU A 23 11.44 -6.84 7.14
N GLY A 24 11.09 -7.89 7.91
CA GLY A 24 10.15 -7.78 9.03
C GLY A 24 8.70 -7.58 8.58
N VAL A 25 8.36 -7.99 7.36
CA VAL A 25 7.01 -7.91 6.80
C VAL A 25 6.25 -9.20 7.11
N SER A 26 5.11 -9.09 7.79
CA SER A 26 4.27 -10.23 8.17
C SER A 26 3.21 -10.58 7.13
N THR A 27 2.70 -9.58 6.42
CA THR A 27 1.56 -9.73 5.50
C THR A 27 1.92 -9.09 4.18
N TYR A 28 1.90 -9.91 3.13
CA TYR A 28 2.12 -9.46 1.76
C TYR A 28 1.29 -10.28 0.78
N THR A 29 0.98 -9.68 -0.37
CA THR A 29 0.38 -10.36 -1.52
C THR A 29 1.20 -10.02 -2.76
N PHE A 30 1.17 -10.88 -3.76
CA PHE A 30 1.88 -10.65 -5.00
C PHE A 30 1.14 -11.27 -6.18
N ASN A 31 1.40 -10.74 -7.36
CA ASN A 31 0.94 -11.30 -8.62
C ASN A 31 2.03 -11.07 -9.67
N TRP A 32 2.13 -12.00 -10.60
CA TRP A 32 2.78 -11.76 -11.87
C TRP A 32 1.94 -12.38 -12.97
N ASP A 33 1.75 -11.62 -14.05
CA ASP A 33 0.98 -12.06 -15.21
C ASP A 33 1.89 -12.07 -16.46
N ARG A 34 1.30 -12.05 -17.65
CA ARG A 34 2.07 -12.00 -18.90
C ARG A 34 2.82 -10.68 -19.09
N TRP A 35 2.31 -9.58 -18.55
CA TRP A 35 2.68 -8.21 -18.87
C TRP A 35 3.43 -7.49 -17.75
N GLY A 36 3.26 -7.93 -16.50
CA GLY A 36 3.92 -7.31 -15.36
C GLY A 36 3.73 -8.09 -14.06
N CYS A 37 4.01 -7.39 -12.97
CA CYS A 37 3.93 -7.93 -11.63
C CYS A 37 3.74 -6.83 -10.60
N PHE A 38 3.26 -7.23 -9.43
CA PHE A 38 3.29 -6.41 -8.22
C PHE A 38 3.57 -7.25 -6.97
N VAL A 39 4.10 -6.58 -5.95
CA VAL A 39 4.25 -7.09 -4.59
C VAL A 39 3.76 -6.01 -3.64
N ASP A 40 2.72 -6.35 -2.89
CA ASP A 40 2.09 -5.47 -1.91
C ASP A 40 2.37 -5.96 -0.51
N PHE A 41 2.68 -5.04 0.39
CA PHE A 41 2.92 -5.38 1.77
C PHE A 41 2.60 -4.24 2.72
N TYR A 42 2.30 -4.61 3.95
CA TYR A 42 2.15 -3.67 5.06
C TYR A 42 3.41 -3.68 5.92
N TYR A 43 3.93 -2.49 6.20
CA TYR A 43 5.08 -2.30 7.09
C TYR A 43 4.82 -1.09 8.00
N GLN A 44 4.95 -1.28 9.31
CA GLN A 44 4.67 -0.24 10.33
C GLN A 44 3.30 0.45 10.18
N GLY A 45 2.28 -0.27 9.71
CA GLY A 45 0.92 0.26 9.51
C GLY A 45 0.71 1.01 8.19
N GLU A 46 1.74 1.10 7.35
CA GLU A 46 1.69 1.74 6.04
C GLU A 46 1.67 0.70 4.92
N HIS A 47 0.99 1.02 3.83
CA HIS A 47 0.85 0.15 2.66
C HIS A 47 1.84 0.53 1.56
N TYR A 48 2.54 -0.47 1.03
CA TYR A 48 3.56 -0.31 0.00
C TYR A 48 3.30 -1.29 -1.14
N ARG A 49 3.48 -0.82 -2.38
CA ARG A 49 3.39 -1.62 -3.60
C ARG A 49 4.64 -1.43 -4.44
N PHE A 50 5.35 -2.51 -4.70
CA PHE A 50 6.38 -2.57 -5.72
C PHE A 50 5.77 -3.13 -6.99
N GLU A 51 5.72 -2.33 -8.05
CA GLU A 51 5.16 -2.75 -9.34
C GLU A 51 6.16 -2.58 -10.48
N HIS A 52 6.18 -3.56 -11.38
CA HIS A 52 6.96 -3.50 -12.60
C HIS A 52 6.22 -4.13 -13.76
N SER A 53 6.54 -3.69 -14.98
CA SER A 53 5.90 -4.17 -16.20
C SER A 53 6.88 -4.13 -17.37
N VAL A 54 6.59 -4.97 -18.37
CA VAL A 54 7.36 -5.03 -19.61
C VAL A 54 7.36 -3.67 -20.31
N GLU A 55 6.24 -2.94 -20.25
CA GLU A 55 6.13 -1.59 -20.81
C GLU A 55 7.05 -0.60 -20.09
N LYS A 56 7.04 -0.56 -18.75
CA LYS A 56 7.93 0.30 -17.95
C LYS A 56 9.41 0.00 -18.22
N ALA A 57 9.75 -1.28 -18.38
CA ALA A 57 11.10 -1.70 -18.74
C ALA A 57 11.49 -1.23 -20.14
N ARG A 58 10.63 -1.44 -21.14
CA ARG A 58 10.84 -1.01 -22.52
C ARG A 58 11.01 0.49 -22.64
N ALA A 59 10.23 1.29 -21.91
CA ALA A 59 10.36 2.75 -21.88
C ALA A 59 11.74 3.21 -21.39
N LYS A 60 12.44 2.39 -20.60
CA LYS A 60 13.82 2.64 -20.13
C LYS A 60 14.88 1.92 -20.97
N GLY A 61 14.52 1.32 -22.11
CA GLY A 61 15.44 0.59 -22.98
C GLY A 61 15.81 -0.81 -22.49
N LEU A 62 15.13 -1.34 -21.48
CA LEU A 62 15.31 -2.71 -21.00
C LEU A 62 14.40 -3.66 -21.78
N ASN A 63 14.93 -4.83 -22.16
CA ASN A 63 14.18 -5.80 -22.95
C ASN A 63 13.77 -7.01 -22.10
N LEU A 64 12.72 -6.83 -21.30
CA LEU A 64 12.07 -7.90 -20.56
C LEU A 64 11.02 -8.59 -21.43
N ARG A 65 10.99 -9.91 -21.38
CA ARG A 65 10.19 -10.76 -22.27
C ARG A 65 8.76 -10.96 -21.79
N ASN A 66 8.54 -10.98 -20.48
CA ASN A 66 7.25 -11.29 -19.86
C ASN A 66 7.20 -10.80 -18.41
N GLY A 67 6.02 -10.90 -17.79
CA GLY A 67 5.81 -10.48 -16.40
C GLY A 67 6.54 -11.33 -15.35
N SER A 68 6.95 -12.56 -15.67
CA SER A 68 7.78 -13.33 -14.73
C SER A 68 9.21 -12.79 -14.65
N GLU A 69 9.79 -12.29 -15.76
CA GLU A 69 11.06 -11.56 -15.72
C GLU A 69 10.94 -10.25 -14.93
N THR A 70 9.84 -9.50 -15.09
CA THR A 70 9.60 -8.30 -14.27
C THR A 70 9.49 -8.64 -12.79
N PHE A 71 8.85 -9.77 -12.45
CA PHE A 71 8.73 -10.23 -11.07
C PHE A 71 10.08 -10.60 -10.46
N ILE A 72 10.93 -11.29 -11.24
CA ILE A 72 12.30 -11.62 -10.82
C ILE A 72 13.07 -10.36 -10.46
N GLU A 73 12.99 -9.30 -11.28
CA GLU A 73 13.66 -8.02 -10.98
C GLU A 73 13.12 -7.37 -9.70
N VAL A 74 11.80 -7.39 -9.49
CA VAL A 74 11.19 -6.87 -8.25
C VAL A 74 11.69 -7.63 -7.03
N VAL A 75 11.70 -8.96 -7.07
CA VAL A 75 12.18 -9.80 -5.94
C VAL A 75 13.67 -9.55 -5.66
N LEU A 76 14.50 -9.42 -6.70
CA LEU A 76 15.92 -9.11 -6.55
C LEU A 76 16.13 -7.71 -5.93
N THR A 77 15.35 -6.73 -6.36
CA THR A 77 15.39 -5.37 -5.80
C THR A 77 15.02 -5.36 -4.31
N LEU A 78 13.98 -6.10 -3.93
CA LEU A 78 13.61 -6.27 -2.52
C LEU A 78 14.71 -7.00 -1.72
N GLU A 79 15.40 -7.97 -2.32
CA GLU A 79 16.54 -8.66 -1.70
C GLU A 79 17.74 -7.74 -1.48
N ASP A 80 17.99 -6.81 -2.41
CA ASP A 80 19.00 -5.75 -2.25
C ASP A 80 18.61 -4.79 -1.11
N LEU A 81 17.34 -4.37 -1.04
CA LEU A 81 16.84 -3.54 0.07
C LEU A 81 17.00 -4.23 1.42
N ALA A 82 16.64 -5.51 1.53
CA ALA A 82 16.85 -6.29 2.75
C ALA A 82 18.33 -6.30 3.17
N ARG A 83 19.25 -6.43 2.22
CA ARG A 83 20.70 -6.37 2.50
C ARG A 83 21.15 -5.00 3.00
N ILE A 84 20.56 -3.91 2.51
CA ILE A 84 20.88 -2.54 2.97
C ILE A 84 20.41 -2.35 4.41
N VAL A 85 19.18 -2.79 4.72
CA VAL A 85 18.59 -2.71 6.06
C VAL A 85 19.39 -3.54 7.07
N GLU A 86 19.75 -4.77 6.73
CA GLU A 86 20.56 -5.66 7.60
C GLU A 86 21.96 -5.10 7.89
N ARG A 87 22.52 -4.31 6.95
CA ARG A 87 23.81 -3.64 7.14
C ARG A 87 23.71 -2.39 8.02
N GLY A 88 22.50 -1.98 8.40
CA GLY A 88 22.27 -0.80 9.23
C GLY A 88 22.60 0.52 8.55
N ILE A 89 22.64 0.56 7.21
CA ILE A 89 22.95 1.78 6.46
C ILE A 89 21.77 2.77 6.59
N TYR A 90 20.55 2.28 6.38
CA TYR A 90 19.28 2.99 6.60
C TYR A 90 18.17 1.97 6.89
N GLY A 91 17.16 2.35 7.67
CA GLY A 91 15.96 1.53 7.88
C GLY A 91 15.05 1.50 6.65
N LEU A 92 14.17 0.50 6.60
CA LEU A 92 13.30 0.28 5.43
C LEU A 92 12.42 1.52 5.16
N GLU A 93 11.92 2.16 6.21
CA GLU A 93 11.09 3.37 6.18
C GLU A 93 11.71 4.51 5.35
N THR A 94 13.04 4.64 5.36
CA THR A 94 13.75 5.66 4.58
C THR A 94 13.58 5.40 3.08
N TRP A 95 13.70 4.14 2.67
CA TRP A 95 13.67 3.72 1.27
C TRP A 95 12.26 3.62 0.70
N VAL A 96 11.30 3.19 1.52
CA VAL A 96 9.92 3.00 1.06
C VAL A 96 9.09 4.28 1.13
N SER A 97 9.61 5.35 1.72
CA SER A 97 8.92 6.66 1.81
C SER A 97 8.42 7.18 0.46
N GLY A 98 9.20 7.01 -0.61
CA GLY A 98 8.83 7.42 -1.98
C GLY A 98 7.98 6.41 -2.76
N ILE A 99 7.73 5.24 -2.19
CA ILE A 99 6.99 4.11 -2.82
C ILE A 99 5.72 3.82 -2.01
N LYS A 100 5.37 4.69 -1.05
CA LYS A 100 4.14 4.58 -0.29
C LYS A 100 2.98 4.51 -1.29
N TYR A 101 2.28 3.39 -1.26
CA TYR A 101 1.15 3.19 -2.15
C TYR A 101 -0.01 3.97 -1.56
N HIS A 102 -0.25 5.15 -2.11
CA HIS A 102 -1.48 5.89 -1.91
C HIS A 102 -2.56 5.08 -2.62
N SER A 103 -3.12 4.09 -1.93
CA SER A 103 -4.35 3.46 -2.40
C SER A 103 -5.38 4.58 -2.43
N VAL A 104 -5.81 4.91 -3.65
CA VAL A 104 -6.74 5.98 -4.03
C VAL A 104 -6.06 7.19 -4.64
N SER A 105 -6.05 7.21 -5.98
CA SER A 105 -6.08 8.45 -6.76
C SER A 105 -7.12 9.38 -6.13
N ALA A 106 -6.80 10.65 -5.87
CA ALA A 106 -7.71 11.60 -5.21
C ALA A 106 -9.12 11.69 -5.86
N ASP A 107 -9.25 11.26 -7.12
CA ASP A 107 -10.50 11.16 -7.88
C ASP A 107 -11.44 10.00 -7.45
N GLU A 108 -10.94 8.98 -6.74
CA GLU A 108 -11.73 7.82 -6.28
C GLU A 108 -12.03 7.83 -4.77
N LEU A 109 -11.59 8.88 -4.04
CA LEU A 109 -11.82 8.95 -2.59
C LEU A 109 -13.32 9.11 -2.30
N PRO A 110 -13.97 8.15 -1.60
CA PRO A 110 -15.38 8.28 -1.28
C PRO A 110 -15.65 9.57 -0.50
N GLU A 111 -16.76 10.25 -0.79
CA GLU A 111 -17.12 11.53 -0.19
C GLU A 111 -17.14 11.51 1.34
N CYS A 112 -17.41 10.36 1.95
CA CYS A 112 -17.34 10.19 3.41
C CYS A 112 -15.93 10.45 3.99
N PHE A 113 -14.86 10.09 3.27
CA PHE A 113 -13.49 10.37 3.68
C PHE A 113 -13.10 11.82 3.42
N LYS A 114 -13.53 12.40 2.30
CA LYS A 114 -13.34 13.84 2.00
C LYS A 114 -13.99 14.72 3.07
N MET A 115 -15.21 14.39 3.49
CA MET A 115 -15.94 15.12 4.55
C MET A 115 -15.23 15.07 5.91
N LEU A 116 -14.41 14.05 6.17
CA LEU A 116 -13.59 13.93 7.39
C LEU A 116 -12.19 14.53 7.22
N GLY A 117 -11.92 15.17 6.08
CA GLY A 117 -10.66 15.84 5.77
C GLY A 117 -9.50 14.85 5.59
N PHE A 118 -9.78 13.67 5.05
CA PHE A 118 -8.74 12.75 4.58
C PHE A 118 -8.35 13.08 3.14
N SER A 119 -7.06 12.93 2.85
CA SER A 119 -6.49 13.00 1.50
C SER A 119 -6.33 11.62 0.84
N GLU A 120 -6.43 10.54 1.62
CA GLU A 120 -6.31 9.14 1.23
C GLU A 120 -7.20 8.26 2.13
N ILE A 121 -7.54 7.03 1.69
CA ILE A 121 -8.29 6.10 2.55
C ILE A 121 -7.38 5.69 3.72
N PRO A 122 -7.80 5.88 4.99
CA PRO A 122 -7.00 5.49 6.15
C PRO A 122 -6.83 3.97 6.24
N ALA A 123 -5.78 3.51 6.91
CA ALA A 123 -5.44 2.09 7.04
C ALA A 123 -6.51 1.21 7.73
N GLY A 124 -7.52 1.82 8.37
CA GLY A 124 -8.61 1.09 9.00
C GLY A 124 -9.61 1.99 9.74
N PRO A 125 -10.68 1.42 10.30
CA PRO A 125 -11.76 2.17 10.94
C PRO A 125 -11.30 2.98 12.16
N GLU A 126 -10.22 2.58 12.82
CA GLU A 126 -9.62 3.27 13.96
C GLU A 126 -9.02 4.63 13.56
N GLY A 127 -8.58 4.78 12.31
CA GLY A 127 -8.17 6.08 11.75
C GLY A 127 -9.37 7.03 11.62
N VAL A 128 -10.50 6.52 11.13
CA VAL A 128 -11.76 7.26 10.98
C VAL A 128 -12.30 7.72 12.34
N ARG A 129 -12.33 6.84 13.34
CA ARG A 129 -12.80 7.17 14.70
C ARG A 129 -12.00 8.29 15.33
N ARG A 130 -10.66 8.20 15.29
CA ARG A 130 -9.77 9.25 15.83
C ARG A 130 -9.98 10.58 15.14
N ARG A 131 -10.13 10.58 13.81
CA ARG A 131 -10.38 11.81 13.05
C ARG A 131 -11.73 12.43 13.38
N TYR A 132 -12.78 11.62 13.49
CA TYR A 132 -14.10 12.07 13.93
C TYR A 132 -14.06 12.71 15.32
N GLU A 133 -13.38 12.08 16.28
CA GLU A 133 -13.26 12.63 17.65
C GLU A 133 -12.56 13.98 17.69
N LEU A 134 -11.51 14.17 16.87
CA LEU A 134 -10.83 15.47 16.75
C LEU A 134 -11.78 16.53 16.19
N LEU A 135 -12.45 16.24 15.07
CA LEU A 135 -13.38 17.18 14.44
C LEU A 135 -14.57 17.49 15.34
N ALA A 136 -15.12 16.50 16.05
CA ALA A 136 -16.24 16.69 16.97
C ALA A 136 -15.87 17.58 18.17
N ARG A 137 -14.60 17.58 18.61
CA ARG A 137 -14.11 18.48 19.67
C ARG A 137 -13.92 19.92 19.18
N GLU A 138 -13.64 20.10 17.89
CA GLU A 138 -13.47 21.42 17.27
C GLU A 138 -14.81 22.10 16.93
N VAL A 139 -15.91 21.35 16.90
CA VAL A 139 -17.25 21.92 16.68
C VAL A 139 -17.72 22.66 17.94
N PRO A 140 -18.09 23.95 17.84
CA PRO A 140 -18.60 24.73 18.96
C PRO A 140 -19.89 24.13 19.54
N ALA A 141 -20.06 24.15 20.86
CA ALA A 141 -21.22 23.54 21.53
C ALA A 141 -22.55 24.28 21.30
N ASN A 142 -22.52 25.51 20.77
CA ASN A 142 -23.69 26.38 20.71
C ASN A 142 -23.99 26.87 19.29
N GLY A 143 -25.14 26.44 18.76
CA GLY A 143 -25.73 26.93 17.51
C GLY A 143 -26.32 25.80 16.68
N LYS A 144 -27.49 26.02 16.06
CA LYS A 144 -28.14 25.03 15.18
C LYS A 144 -27.20 24.52 14.06
N ASP A 145 -26.38 25.41 13.52
CA ASP A 145 -25.36 25.09 12.51
C ASP A 145 -24.28 24.12 13.04
N SER A 146 -23.99 24.17 14.34
CA SER A 146 -23.03 23.26 14.97
C SER A 146 -23.60 21.85 15.17
N GLU A 147 -24.87 21.74 15.55
CA GLU A 147 -25.56 20.44 15.65
C GLU A 147 -25.69 19.76 14.28
N GLU A 148 -26.02 20.53 13.24
CA GLU A 148 -26.08 20.02 11.86
C GLU A 148 -24.72 19.51 11.38
N LYS A 149 -23.65 20.30 11.57
CA LYS A 149 -22.28 19.87 11.26
C LYS A 149 -21.88 18.60 12.00
N LEU A 150 -22.21 18.48 13.28
CA LEU A 150 -21.90 17.30 14.09
C LEU A 150 -22.66 16.06 13.61
N ARG A 151 -23.92 16.21 13.19
CA ARG A 151 -24.71 15.14 12.54
C ARG A 151 -24.10 14.71 11.20
N HIS A 152 -23.67 15.65 10.37
CA HIS A 152 -23.02 15.36 9.08
C HIS A 152 -21.69 14.62 9.27
N LEU A 153 -20.84 15.07 10.21
CA LEU A 153 -19.59 14.39 10.55
C LEU A 153 -19.82 12.97 11.06
N LYS A 154 -20.82 12.78 11.93
CA LYS A 154 -21.17 11.45 12.45
C LYS A 154 -21.62 10.51 11.32
N LYS A 155 -22.49 10.98 10.43
CA LYS A 155 -22.95 10.21 9.27
C LYS A 155 -21.78 9.83 8.35
N ALA A 156 -20.86 10.76 8.08
CA ALA A 156 -19.67 10.49 7.29
C ALA A 156 -18.77 9.44 7.94
N ALA A 157 -18.57 9.51 9.27
CA ALA A 157 -17.79 8.51 10.02
C ALA A 157 -18.42 7.12 9.97
N GLU A 158 -19.75 7.01 10.12
CA GLU A 158 -20.48 5.74 10.01
C GLU A 158 -20.34 5.13 8.60
N GLN A 159 -20.48 5.95 7.55
CA GLN A 159 -20.30 5.51 6.17
C GLN A 159 -18.86 5.06 5.89
N ALA A 160 -17.87 5.81 6.37
CA ALA A 160 -16.46 5.45 6.23
C ALA A 160 -16.10 4.16 6.98
N ILE A 161 -16.70 3.90 8.15
CA ILE A 161 -16.51 2.63 8.88
C ILE A 161 -17.17 1.47 8.13
N ASN A 162 -18.37 1.66 7.59
CA ASN A 162 -19.06 0.62 6.82
C ASN A 162 -18.32 0.28 5.52
N TYR A 163 -17.65 1.25 4.90
CA TYR A 163 -16.77 1.01 3.75
C TYR A 163 -15.69 -0.05 4.05
N PHE A 164 -15.11 -0.06 5.25
CA PHE A 164 -14.14 -1.09 5.63
C PHE A 164 -14.80 -2.46 5.79
N LYS A 165 -16.01 -2.53 6.38
CA LYS A 165 -16.74 -3.80 6.58
C LYS A 165 -17.18 -4.44 5.26
N GLU A 166 -17.65 -3.62 4.31
CA GLU A 166 -18.06 -4.09 2.98
C GLU A 166 -16.86 -4.58 2.16
N ASN A 167 -15.72 -3.90 2.26
CA ASN A 167 -14.49 -4.34 1.59
C ASN A 167 -13.85 -5.56 2.24
N GLU A 168 -13.92 -5.73 3.56
CA GLU A 168 -13.51 -6.99 4.22
C GLU A 168 -14.39 -8.18 3.80
N SER A 169 -15.69 -7.93 3.56
CA SER A 169 -16.65 -8.98 3.15
C SER A 169 -16.51 -9.42 1.69
N ASN A 170 -15.91 -8.58 0.83
CA ASN A 170 -15.62 -8.90 -0.58
C ASN A 170 -14.30 -9.69 -0.77
N ILE A 171 -13.59 -10.02 0.32
CA ILE A 171 -12.32 -10.76 0.31
C ILE A 171 -12.50 -12.21 0.83
N LEU A 172 -13.73 -12.62 1.20
CA LEU A 172 -14.12 -13.99 1.54
C LEU A 172 -14.98 -14.63 0.45
#